data_AF-A0A534CJ63-F1
#
_entry.id   AF-A0A534CJ63-F1
#
_cell.length_a   1.000
_cell.length_b   1.000
_cell.length_c   1.000
_cell.angle_alpha   90.00
_cell.angle_beta   90.00
_cell.angle_gamma   90.00
#
_symmetry.space_group_name_H-M   'P 1'
#
loop_
_entity.id
_entity.type
_entity.pdbx_description
1 polymer ?
#
loop_
_entity_poly.entity_id
_entity_poly.type
_entity_poly.pdbx_seq_one_letter_code
_entity_poly.pdbx_strand_id
1 'polypeptide(L)'
;MAAAAGCQAGGAMRAAVASSAPSFTVSDLNLRPARVTRRIEVEPLRVSGTHYRTIWIAESGTVRAIDQSRLPFELATIDLETLADAAQAIKTMVVRGAPLIGATAAYGMALAARSNPSDAHLAEAARTLQATRPTAINLLWALTRMRTVLAEVQPKERVDVAFREAAAICDADVERCRLIGVHGLELIRG
;
A
#
# COMPACT_ATOMS: atom_id res chain seq x y z
N MET A 1 -33.55 72.75 3.93
CA MET A 1 -33.76 72.31 5.33
C MET A 1 -32.50 71.62 5.82
N ALA A 2 -32.06 71.98 7.03
CA ALA A 2 -30.96 71.50 7.88
C ALA A 2 -30.45 70.05 7.62
N ALA A 3 -29.14 69.75 7.59
CA ALA A 3 -28.05 69.87 8.57
C ALA A 3 -27.93 68.70 9.58
N ALA A 4 -26.82 67.96 9.42
CA ALA A 4 -25.85 67.40 10.38
C ALA A 4 -26.23 66.54 11.62
N ALA A 5 -25.54 65.40 11.73
CA ALA A 5 -24.88 64.75 12.90
C ALA A 5 -24.93 63.20 12.69
N GLY A 6 -23.95 62.33 12.93
CA GLY A 6 -22.62 62.26 13.57
C GLY A 6 -22.36 60.75 13.80
N CYS A 7 -21.25 60.16 13.33
CA CYS A 7 -20.09 59.66 14.14
C CYS A 7 -20.50 58.73 15.32
N GLN A 8 -20.01 57.50 15.59
CA GLN A 8 -18.76 56.76 15.29
C GLN A 8 -18.90 55.23 15.54
N ALA A 9 -17.90 54.50 15.05
CA ALA A 9 -17.20 53.36 15.69
C ALA A 9 -17.71 51.91 15.52
N GLY A 10 -16.77 51.05 15.14
CA GLY A 10 -16.86 49.59 15.02
C GLY A 10 -16.09 49.14 13.77
N GLY A 11 -14.75 49.16 13.75
CA GLY A 11 -13.92 48.28 14.56
C GLY A 11 -13.47 47.11 13.67
N ALA A 12 -12.26 47.24 13.11
CA ALA A 12 -11.64 46.26 12.23
C ALA A 12 -11.36 44.93 12.97
N MET A 13 -11.61 43.80 12.31
CA MET A 13 -10.92 42.54 12.64
C MET A 13 -10.83 41.64 11.40
N ARG A 14 -9.87 41.94 10.51
CA ARG A 14 -9.30 40.92 9.62
C ARG A 14 -8.40 40.04 10.48
N ALA A 15 -8.84 38.85 10.84
CA ALA A 15 -7.99 37.86 11.46
C ALA A 15 -7.03 37.28 10.40
N ALA A 16 -5.84 37.86 10.32
CA ALA A 16 -4.69 37.23 9.70
C ALA A 16 -4.23 36.11 10.64
N VAL A 17 -4.52 34.85 10.28
CA VAL A 17 -3.87 33.70 10.93
C VAL A 17 -2.48 33.58 10.31
N ALA A 18 -1.50 34.23 10.93
CA ALA A 18 -0.10 33.94 10.69
C ALA A 18 0.19 32.54 11.24
N SER A 19 0.13 31.53 10.38
CA SER A 19 0.70 30.22 10.68
C SER A 19 2.21 30.31 10.50
N SER A 20 2.91 30.63 11.58
CA SER A 20 4.38 30.52 11.66
C SER A 20 4.78 29.06 11.82
N ALA A 21 4.53 28.24 10.78
CA ALA A 21 5.20 26.95 10.69
C ALA A 21 6.69 27.22 10.47
N PRO A 22 7.61 26.67 11.29
CA PRO A 22 9.03 26.88 11.09
C PRO A 22 9.41 26.36 9.69
N SER A 23 10.04 27.22 8.89
CA SER A 23 10.59 26.83 7.60
C SER A 23 11.76 25.88 7.85
N PHE A 24 11.53 24.59 7.68
CA PHE A 24 12.58 23.59 7.70
C PHE A 24 13.23 23.56 6.32
N THR A 25 14.48 24.00 6.23
CA THR A 25 15.26 23.93 4.99
C THR A 25 16.23 22.75 5.07
N VAL A 26 16.60 22.17 3.93
CA VAL A 26 17.56 21.05 3.88
C VAL A 26 18.89 21.41 4.56
N SER A 27 19.22 22.70 4.61
CA SER A 27 20.38 23.27 5.31
C SER A 27 20.37 23.06 6.84
N ASP A 28 19.21 22.79 7.44
CA ASP A 28 19.05 22.58 8.90
C ASP A 28 19.43 21.16 9.33
N LEU A 29 19.63 20.25 8.38
CA LEU A 29 20.13 18.91 8.61
C LEU A 29 21.66 18.92 8.48
N ASN A 30 22.36 18.85 9.62
CA ASN A 30 23.82 18.67 9.68
C ASN A 30 24.22 17.24 9.27
N LEU A 31 23.83 16.82 8.07
CA LEU A 31 24.17 15.56 7.45
C LEU A 31 25.56 15.69 6.84
N ARG A 32 26.54 15.00 7.43
CA ARG A 32 27.85 14.83 6.79
C ARG A 32 27.66 13.99 5.52
N PRO A 33 28.15 14.42 4.35
CA PRO A 33 28.04 13.62 3.14
C PRO A 33 28.93 12.38 3.29
N ALA A 34 28.31 11.23 3.55
CA ALA A 34 29.00 9.95 3.43
C ALA A 34 29.18 9.66 1.94
N ARG A 35 30.41 9.85 1.42
CA ARG A 35 30.76 9.44 0.05
C ARG A 35 30.62 7.92 -0.08
N VAL A 36 29.47 7.46 -0.57
CA VAL A 36 29.29 6.07 -0.99
C VAL A 36 29.54 6.00 -2.49
N THR A 37 30.78 5.73 -2.89
CA THR A 37 31.22 5.61 -4.30
C THR A 37 30.98 4.22 -4.93
N ARG A 38 30.24 3.31 -4.27
CA ARG A 38 29.97 1.97 -4.84
C ARG A 38 28.77 1.97 -5.77
N ARG A 39 28.86 1.32 -6.93
CA ARG A 39 27.71 0.94 -7.75
C ARG A 39 26.75 0.15 -6.84
N ILE A 40 25.51 0.61 -6.62
CA ILE A 40 24.54 -0.16 -5.83
C ILE A 40 23.91 -1.16 -6.78
N GLU A 41 24.43 -2.37 -6.78
CA GLU A 41 23.68 -3.53 -7.27
C GLU A 41 22.61 -3.83 -6.22
N VAL A 42 21.34 -3.65 -6.60
CA VAL A 42 20.21 -3.94 -5.72
C VAL A 42 20.01 -5.45 -5.73
N GLU A 43 20.73 -6.13 -4.85
CA GLU A 43 20.52 -7.54 -4.60
C GLU A 43 19.20 -7.75 -3.82
N PRO A 44 18.39 -8.75 -4.20
CA PRO A 44 17.16 -9.08 -3.51
C PRO A 44 17.35 -9.33 -2.00
N LEU A 45 16.37 -9.01 -1.14
CA LEU A 45 16.45 -9.20 0.32
C LEU A 45 16.72 -10.67 0.67
N ARG A 46 17.90 -10.97 1.24
CA ARG A 46 18.25 -12.33 1.67
C ARG A 46 18.10 -12.47 3.19
N VAL A 47 17.25 -13.39 3.65
CA VAL A 47 17.23 -13.83 5.05
C VAL A 47 17.88 -15.21 5.12
N SER A 48 18.99 -15.31 5.87
CA SER A 48 19.81 -16.54 5.93
C SER A 48 20.24 -17.08 4.54
N GLY A 49 20.48 -16.18 3.58
CA GLY A 49 20.86 -16.53 2.21
C GLY A 49 19.70 -16.72 1.23
N THR A 50 18.46 -16.80 1.71
CA THR A 50 17.26 -17.02 0.88
C THR A 50 16.56 -15.71 0.53
N HIS A 51 16.22 -15.51 -0.73
CA HIS A 51 15.43 -14.35 -1.15
C HIS A 51 13.98 -14.48 -0.67
N TYR A 52 13.48 -13.48 0.04
CA TYR A 52 12.08 -13.43 0.49
C TYR A 52 11.32 -12.28 -0.14
N ARG A 53 10.14 -12.60 -0.67
CA ARG A 53 9.04 -11.65 -0.80
C ARG A 53 8.24 -11.64 0.51
N THR A 54 7.56 -10.53 0.79
CA THR A 54 6.67 -10.42 1.95
C THR A 54 5.37 -11.22 1.78
N ILE A 55 4.98 -11.52 0.53
CA ILE A 55 3.88 -12.40 0.13
C ILE A 55 4.24 -13.13 -1.17
N TRP A 56 3.90 -14.41 -1.28
CA TRP A 56 4.21 -15.26 -2.44
C TRP A 56 3.21 -16.41 -2.57
N ILE A 57 3.24 -17.10 -3.71
CA ILE A 57 2.55 -18.38 -3.91
C ILE A 57 3.58 -19.50 -3.69
N ALA A 58 3.30 -20.42 -2.77
CA ALA A 58 4.12 -21.61 -2.53
C ALA A 58 3.97 -22.62 -3.67
N GLU A 59 4.87 -23.60 -3.76
CA GLU A 59 4.79 -24.68 -4.77
C GLU A 59 3.46 -25.46 -4.70
N SER A 60 2.83 -25.51 -3.52
CA SER A 60 1.49 -26.09 -3.31
C SER A 60 0.36 -25.27 -3.93
N GLY A 61 0.61 -24.06 -4.42
CA GLY A 61 -0.43 -23.10 -4.83
C GLY A 61 -1.06 -22.30 -3.68
N THR A 62 -0.57 -22.48 -2.45
CA THR A 62 -1.03 -21.72 -1.27
C THR A 62 -0.40 -20.33 -1.27
N VAL A 63 -1.20 -19.29 -1.01
CA VAL A 63 -0.66 -17.94 -0.81
C VAL A 63 -0.09 -17.86 0.60
N ARG A 64 1.17 -17.43 0.73
CA ARG A 64 1.88 -17.33 2.01
C ARG A 64 2.39 -15.91 2.20
N ALA A 65 2.34 -15.41 3.43
CA ALA A 65 2.89 -14.11 3.80
C ALA A 65 3.73 -14.20 5.07
N ILE A 66 4.66 -13.26 5.24
CA ILE A 66 5.42 -13.10 6.49
C ILE A 66 4.49 -12.53 7.56
N ASP A 67 4.47 -13.15 8.75
CA ASP A 67 3.80 -12.59 9.91
C ASP A 67 4.65 -11.47 10.51
N GLN A 68 4.28 -10.23 10.22
CA GLN A 68 5.03 -9.06 10.69
C GLN A 68 4.81 -8.77 12.18
N SER A 69 3.85 -9.43 12.85
CA SER A 69 3.62 -9.24 14.29
C SER A 69 4.66 -9.95 15.15
N ARG A 70 5.34 -10.96 14.59
CA ARG A 70 6.36 -11.77 15.29
C ARG A 70 7.79 -11.27 15.10
N LEU A 71 7.98 -10.32 14.18
CA LEU A 71 9.25 -9.61 14.02
C LEU A 71 9.51 -8.64 15.20
N PRO A 72 10.78 -8.44 15.61
CA PRO A 72 12.01 -8.97 15.00
C PRO A 72 12.46 -10.34 15.57
N PHE A 73 11.73 -10.91 16.52
CA PHE A 73 12.19 -12.08 17.28
C PHE A 73 12.05 -13.40 16.52
N GLU A 74 11.07 -13.48 15.61
CA GLU A 74 10.81 -14.69 14.85
C GLU A 74 10.35 -14.38 13.42
N LEU A 75 10.99 -15.06 12.46
CA LEU A 75 10.52 -15.09 11.08
C LEU A 75 9.50 -16.22 10.91
N ALA A 76 8.24 -15.92 11.15
CA ALA A 76 7.13 -16.83 10.92
C ALA A 76 6.38 -16.48 9.62
N THR A 77 5.68 -17.47 9.08
CA THR A 77 4.84 -17.31 7.89
C THR A 77 3.43 -17.81 8.16
N ILE A 78 2.44 -17.18 7.54
CA ILE A 78 1.04 -17.61 7.57
C ILE A 78 0.58 -18.04 6.18
N ASP A 79 -0.28 -19.04 6.15
CA ASP A 79 -0.97 -19.49 4.94
C ASP A 79 -2.33 -18.79 4.82
N LEU A 80 -2.63 -18.30 3.63
CA LEU A 80 -3.89 -17.65 3.27
C LEU A 80 -4.61 -18.56 2.28
N GLU A 81 -5.60 -19.31 2.76
CA GLU A 81 -6.34 -20.29 1.94
C GLU A 81 -7.68 -19.74 1.47
N THR A 82 -8.22 -18.77 2.21
CA THR A 82 -9.54 -18.20 1.99
C THR A 82 -9.53 -16.67 1.97
N LEU A 83 -10.63 -16.10 1.45
CA LEU A 83 -10.92 -14.67 1.57
C LEU A 83 -10.87 -14.19 3.03
N ALA A 84 -11.37 -15.01 3.97
CA ALA A 84 -11.42 -14.67 5.38
C ALA A 84 -10.01 -14.55 5.98
N ASP A 85 -9.09 -15.44 5.61
CA ASP A 85 -7.69 -15.38 6.07
C ASP A 85 -7.03 -14.10 5.61
N ALA A 86 -7.18 -13.74 4.33
CA ALA A 86 -6.63 -12.50 3.78
C ALA A 86 -7.21 -11.25 4.48
N ALA A 87 -8.53 -11.22 4.67
CA ALA A 87 -9.19 -10.11 5.35
C ALA A 87 -8.74 -9.99 6.81
N GLN A 88 -8.63 -11.12 7.52
CA GLN A 88 -8.17 -11.16 8.89
C GLN A 88 -6.72 -10.70 9.01
N ALA A 89 -5.82 -11.20 8.16
CA ALA A 89 -4.41 -10.81 8.17
C ALA A 89 -4.20 -9.30 7.99
N ILE A 90 -5.01 -8.66 7.12
CA ILE A 90 -5.00 -7.21 6.92
C ILE A 90 -5.54 -6.48 8.16
N LYS A 91 -6.68 -6.95 8.69
CA LYS A 91 -7.38 -6.33 9.81
C LYS A 91 -6.58 -6.39 11.11
N THR A 92 -5.92 -7.51 11.39
CA THR A 92 -5.10 -7.71 12.61
C THR A 92 -3.67 -7.23 12.47
N MET A 93 -3.31 -6.62 11.33
CA MET A 93 -1.96 -6.13 11.05
C MET A 93 -0.86 -7.20 11.09
N VAL A 94 -1.22 -8.47 10.92
CA VAL A 94 -0.26 -9.54 10.60
C VAL A 94 0.46 -9.20 9.30
N VAL A 95 -0.29 -8.68 8.31
CA VAL A 95 0.29 -7.97 7.17
C VAL A 95 0.07 -6.47 7.31
N ARG A 96 1.12 -5.69 7.06
CA ARG A 96 1.09 -4.22 7.13
C ARG A 96 2.11 -3.60 6.17
N GLY A 97 2.00 -2.29 5.99
CA GLY A 97 2.68 -1.54 4.92
C GLY A 97 1.77 -1.41 3.70
N ALA A 98 1.62 -0.19 3.18
CA ALA A 98 0.61 0.10 2.16
C ALA A 98 0.70 -0.82 0.93
N PRO A 99 1.90 -1.12 0.39
CA PRO A 99 2.01 -2.05 -0.72
C PRO A 99 1.56 -3.48 -0.42
N LEU A 100 2.03 -4.06 0.70
CA LEU A 100 1.71 -5.44 1.07
C LEU A 100 0.20 -5.61 1.36
N ILE A 101 -0.44 -4.59 1.94
CA ILE A 101 -1.88 -4.59 2.15
C ILE A 101 -2.61 -4.69 0.80
N GLY A 102 -2.18 -3.94 -0.21
CA GLY A 102 -2.74 -4.01 -1.56
C GLY A 102 -2.53 -5.38 -2.21
N ALA A 103 -1.31 -5.93 -2.13
CA ALA A 103 -0.99 -7.27 -2.63
C ALA A 103 -1.82 -8.37 -1.94
N THR A 104 -1.97 -8.30 -0.61
CA THR A 104 -2.77 -9.27 0.15
C THR A 104 -4.25 -9.18 -0.22
N ALA A 105 -4.78 -7.97 -0.43
CA ALA A 105 -6.16 -7.80 -0.91
C ALA A 105 -6.36 -8.36 -2.32
N ALA A 106 -5.38 -8.20 -3.21
CA ALA A 106 -5.44 -8.78 -4.55
C ALA A 106 -5.46 -10.32 -4.51
N TYR A 107 -4.61 -10.95 -3.70
CA TYR A 107 -4.71 -12.39 -3.48
C TYR A 107 -6.01 -12.80 -2.78
N GLY A 108 -6.54 -12.00 -1.85
CA GLY A 108 -7.86 -12.21 -1.26
C GLY A 108 -8.97 -12.30 -2.30
N MET A 109 -8.94 -11.45 -3.34
CA MET A 109 -9.86 -11.52 -4.48
C MET A 109 -9.65 -12.80 -5.32
N ALA A 110 -8.40 -13.22 -5.52
CA ALA A 110 -8.10 -14.47 -6.23
C ALA A 110 -8.58 -15.71 -5.46
N LEU A 111 -8.42 -15.73 -4.13
CA LEU A 111 -8.93 -16.77 -3.25
C LEU A 111 -10.47 -16.81 -3.25
N ALA A 112 -11.13 -15.64 -3.26
CA ALA A 112 -12.57 -15.55 -3.43
C ALA A 112 -13.03 -16.12 -4.78
N ALA A 113 -12.37 -15.74 -5.88
CA ALA A 113 -12.65 -16.27 -7.21
C ALA A 113 -12.51 -17.80 -7.27
N ARG A 114 -11.49 -18.35 -6.61
CA ARG A 114 -11.26 -19.80 -6.50
C ARG A 114 -12.42 -20.52 -5.80
N SER A 115 -13.01 -19.91 -4.77
CA SER A 115 -14.18 -20.49 -4.08
C SER A 115 -15.48 -20.33 -4.86
N ASN A 116 -15.69 -19.17 -5.48
CA ASN A 116 -16.90 -18.86 -6.24
C ASN A 116 -16.60 -17.70 -7.21
N PRO A 117 -16.53 -17.95 -8.52
CA PRO A 117 -16.17 -16.93 -9.49
C PRO A 117 -17.35 -16.03 -9.92
N SER A 118 -18.52 -16.12 -9.30
CA SER A 118 -19.69 -15.29 -9.66
C SER A 118 -19.49 -13.81 -9.35
N ASP A 119 -20.12 -12.94 -10.14
CA ASP A 119 -20.04 -11.48 -9.96
C ASP A 119 -20.49 -11.04 -8.57
N ALA A 120 -21.59 -11.62 -8.07
CA ALA A 120 -22.14 -11.31 -6.77
C ALA A 120 -21.15 -11.64 -5.64
N HIS A 121 -20.48 -12.78 -5.72
CA HIS A 121 -19.48 -13.19 -4.73
C HIS A 121 -18.25 -12.28 -4.77
N LEU A 122 -17.73 -11.97 -5.95
CA LEU A 122 -16.56 -11.09 -6.10
C LEU A 122 -16.86 -9.65 -5.63
N ALA A 123 -18.07 -9.16 -5.86
CA ALA A 123 -18.51 -7.87 -5.36
C ALA A 123 -18.57 -7.83 -3.82
N GLU A 124 -19.07 -8.90 -3.18
CA GLU A 124 -19.05 -9.03 -1.72
C GLU A 124 -17.62 -9.18 -1.17
N ALA A 125 -16.78 -9.96 -1.85
CA ALA A 125 -15.38 -10.13 -1.46
C ALA A 125 -14.62 -8.80 -1.44
N ALA A 126 -14.81 -7.96 -2.47
CA ALA A 126 -14.23 -6.63 -2.50
C ALA A 126 -14.75 -5.73 -1.37
N ARG A 127 -16.05 -5.78 -1.06
CA ARG A 127 -16.62 -5.03 0.10
C ARG A 127 -16.02 -5.50 1.42
N THR A 128 -15.91 -6.81 1.61
CA THR A 128 -15.31 -7.42 2.80
C THR A 128 -13.87 -6.96 2.99
N LEU A 129 -13.06 -7.02 1.94
CA LEU A 129 -11.66 -6.59 1.99
C LEU A 129 -11.54 -5.07 2.21
N GLN A 130 -12.36 -4.26 1.54
CA GLN A 130 -12.36 -2.80 1.72
C GLN A 130 -12.69 -2.38 3.16
N ALA A 131 -13.59 -3.10 3.82
CA ALA A 131 -13.98 -2.83 5.20
C ALA A 131 -12.87 -3.11 6.22
N THR A 132 -11.84 -3.89 5.87
CA THR A 132 -10.73 -4.21 6.80
C THR A 132 -9.96 -2.95 7.21
N ARG A 133 -9.66 -2.06 6.25
CA ARG A 133 -8.92 -0.81 6.43
C ARG A 133 -9.38 0.26 5.42
N PRO A 134 -10.52 0.94 5.67
CA PRO A 134 -11.17 1.80 4.67
C PRO A 134 -10.33 2.96 4.13
N THR A 135 -9.34 3.43 4.91
CA THR A 135 -8.44 4.54 4.54
C THR A 135 -7.19 4.10 3.78
N ALA A 136 -6.94 2.79 3.62
CA ALA A 136 -5.77 2.28 2.93
C ALA A 136 -5.92 2.44 1.40
N ILE A 137 -5.32 3.50 0.85
CA ILE A 137 -5.43 3.83 -0.58
C ILE A 137 -4.92 2.68 -1.49
N ASN A 138 -3.80 2.05 -1.13
CA ASN A 138 -3.26 0.91 -1.90
C ASN A 138 -4.21 -0.31 -1.88
N LEU A 139 -4.98 -0.48 -0.81
CA LEU A 139 -6.01 -1.52 -0.73
C LEU A 139 -7.12 -1.21 -1.74
N LEU A 140 -7.66 0.00 -1.70
CA LEU A 140 -8.71 0.45 -2.61
C LEU A 140 -8.27 0.37 -4.08
N TRP A 141 -7.04 0.80 -4.38
CA TRP A 141 -6.45 0.71 -5.70
C TRP A 141 -6.37 -0.74 -6.20
N ALA A 142 -5.85 -1.66 -5.37
CA ALA A 142 -5.72 -3.06 -5.73
C ALA A 142 -7.08 -3.71 -5.97
N LEU A 143 -8.06 -3.48 -5.08
CA LEU A 143 -9.43 -3.98 -5.25
C LEU A 143 -10.11 -3.43 -6.50
N THR A 144 -9.94 -2.14 -6.79
CA THR A 144 -10.49 -1.52 -8.00
C THR A 144 -9.91 -2.16 -9.25
N ARG A 145 -8.58 -2.31 -9.31
CA ARG A 145 -7.88 -2.96 -10.42
C ARG A 145 -8.34 -4.40 -10.63
N MET A 146 -8.40 -5.19 -9.56
CA MET A 146 -8.88 -6.59 -9.61
C MET A 146 -10.32 -6.67 -10.13
N ARG A 147 -11.22 -5.81 -9.62
CA ARG A 147 -12.62 -5.78 -10.08
C ARG A 147 -12.74 -5.43 -11.56
N THR A 148 -11.99 -4.44 -12.03
CA THR A 148 -11.98 -4.05 -13.45
C THR A 148 -11.52 -5.20 -14.33
N VAL A 149 -10.42 -5.87 -13.97
CA VAL A 149 -9.89 -6.99 -14.76
C VAL A 149 -10.87 -8.17 -14.77
N LEU A 150 -11.46 -8.52 -13.63
CA LEU A 150 -12.34 -9.69 -13.53
C LEU A 150 -13.72 -9.48 -14.14
N ALA A 151 -14.18 -8.24 -14.28
CA ALA A 151 -15.45 -7.92 -14.94
C ALA A 151 -15.44 -8.32 -16.43
N GLU A 152 -14.29 -8.21 -17.10
CA GLU A 152 -14.11 -8.51 -18.52
C GLU A 152 -13.83 -10.00 -18.80
N VAL A 153 -13.80 -10.84 -17.76
CA VAL A 153 -13.36 -12.24 -17.84
C VAL A 153 -14.53 -13.18 -17.57
N GLN A 154 -14.66 -14.25 -18.37
CA GLN A 154 -15.69 -15.26 -18.15
C GLN A 154 -15.45 -16.00 -16.83
N PRO A 155 -16.50 -16.37 -16.07
CA PRO A 155 -16.36 -17.02 -14.76
C PRO A 155 -15.37 -18.20 -14.72
N LYS A 156 -15.32 -19.01 -15.78
CA LYS A 156 -14.42 -20.17 -15.89
C LYS A 156 -12.93 -19.82 -15.94
N GLU A 157 -12.57 -18.60 -16.36
CA GLU A 157 -11.19 -18.11 -16.51
C GLU A 157 -10.76 -17.19 -15.35
N ARG A 158 -11.71 -16.77 -14.50
CA ARG A 158 -11.46 -15.76 -13.46
C ARG A 158 -10.45 -16.18 -12.42
N VAL A 159 -10.37 -17.47 -12.09
CA VAL A 159 -9.40 -17.95 -11.09
C VAL A 159 -7.98 -17.70 -11.59
N ASP A 160 -7.65 -18.20 -12.78
CA ASP A 160 -6.32 -18.06 -13.37
C ASP A 160 -5.95 -16.59 -13.61
N VAL A 161 -6.90 -15.80 -14.12
CA VAL A 161 -6.68 -14.37 -14.33
C VAL A 161 -6.49 -13.64 -13.01
N ALA A 162 -7.26 -13.95 -11.97
CA ALA A 162 -7.14 -13.29 -10.67
C ALA A 162 -5.76 -13.55 -10.02
N PHE A 163 -5.28 -14.80 -10.03
CA PHE A 163 -3.96 -15.11 -9.48
C PHE A 163 -2.84 -14.43 -10.26
N ARG A 164 -2.94 -14.42 -11.59
CA ARG A 164 -1.96 -13.74 -12.46
C ARG A 164 -1.95 -12.22 -12.22
N GLU A 165 -3.12 -11.61 -12.09
CA GLU A 165 -3.25 -10.19 -11.85
C GLU A 165 -2.75 -9.79 -10.45
N ALA A 166 -3.03 -10.61 -9.43
CA ALA A 166 -2.50 -10.41 -8.09
C ALA A 166 -0.96 -10.49 -8.07
N ALA A 167 -0.36 -11.45 -8.80
CA ALA A 167 1.08 -11.53 -8.97
C ALA A 167 1.65 -10.30 -9.70
N ALA A 168 0.98 -9.85 -10.77
CA ALA A 168 1.38 -8.65 -11.51
C ALA A 168 1.35 -7.38 -10.65
N ILE A 169 0.38 -7.26 -9.73
CA ILE A 169 0.34 -6.17 -8.74
C ILE A 169 1.58 -6.21 -7.83
N CYS A 170 1.99 -7.40 -7.38
CA CYS A 170 3.19 -7.57 -6.55
C CYS A 170 4.47 -7.21 -7.32
N ASP A 171 4.60 -7.67 -8.56
CA ASP A 171 5.76 -7.41 -9.41
C ASP A 171 5.90 -5.90 -9.72
N ALA A 172 4.78 -5.24 -10.04
CA ALA A 172 4.75 -3.80 -10.28
C ALA A 172 5.08 -2.96 -9.03
N ASP A 173 4.87 -3.50 -7.83
CA ASP A 173 5.28 -2.84 -6.59
C ASP A 173 6.78 -2.98 -6.33
N VAL A 174 7.33 -4.18 -6.51
CA VAL A 174 8.78 -4.43 -6.41
C VAL A 174 9.54 -3.50 -7.36
N GLU A 175 9.08 -3.38 -8.60
CA GLU A 175 9.73 -2.51 -9.59
C GLU A 175 9.62 -1.03 -9.21
N ARG A 176 8.48 -0.58 -8.68
CA ARG A 176 8.35 0.80 -8.17
C ARG A 176 9.32 1.06 -7.02
N CYS A 177 9.45 0.13 -6.07
CA CYS A 177 10.40 0.25 -4.96
C CYS A 177 11.84 0.32 -5.48
N ARG A 178 12.19 -0.50 -6.47
CA ARG A 178 13.51 -0.47 -7.12
C ARG A 178 13.77 0.89 -7.78
N LEU A 179 12.81 1.40 -8.54
CA LEU A 179 12.93 2.70 -9.23
C LEU A 179 13.03 3.87 -8.25
N ILE A 180 12.25 3.87 -7.16
CA ILE A 180 12.40 4.85 -6.08
C ILE A 180 13.82 4.82 -5.53
N GLY A 181 14.40 3.63 -5.30
CA GLY A 181 15.78 3.49 -4.85
C GLY A 181 16.80 4.04 -5.85
N VAL A 182 16.64 3.73 -7.14
CA VAL A 182 17.52 4.23 -8.22
C VAL A 182 17.48 5.75 -8.31
N HIS A 183 16.29 6.34 -8.42
CA HIS A 183 16.14 7.79 -8.55
C HIS A 183 16.48 8.54 -7.25
N GLY A 184 16.14 7.97 -6.09
CA GLY A 184 16.48 8.55 -4.80
C GLY A 184 17.99 8.61 -4.56
N LEU A 185 18.75 7.63 -5.08
CA LEU A 185 20.21 7.59 -4.94
C LEU A 185 20.89 8.81 -5.58
N GLU A 186 20.37 9.26 -6.72
CA GLU A 186 20.89 10.44 -7.44
C GLU A 186 20.80 11.70 -6.60
N LEU A 187 19.77 11.82 -5.76
CA LEU A 187 19.56 12.97 -4.87
C LEU A 187 20.44 12.95 -3.61
N ILE A 188 20.82 11.76 -3.14
CA ILE A 188 21.60 11.59 -1.90
C ILE A 188 23.11 11.63 -2.16
N ARG A 189 23.55 11.21 -3.34
CA ARG A 189 24.99 11.21 -3.71
C ARG A 189 25.49 12.56 -4.21
N GLY A 190 24.60 13.54 -4.39
CA GLY A 190 24.91 14.92 -4.76
C GLY A 190 25.84 15.59 -3.77
#